data_AF-A0A645IML6-F1
#
_entry.id   AF-A0A645IML6-F1
#
_cell.length_a   1.000
_cell.length_b   1.000
_cell.length_c   1.000
_cell.angle_alpha   90.00
_cell.angle_beta   90.00
_cell.angle_gamma   90.00
#
_symmetry.space_group_name_H-M   'P 1'
#
loop_
_entity.id
_entity.type
_entity.pdbx_description
1 polymer ?
#
loop_
_entity_poly.entity_id
_entity_poly.type
_entity_poly.pdbx_seq_one_letter_code
_entity_poly.pdbx_strand_id
1 'polypeptide(L)'
;MIRKTSDRLAILGIAEANAATAARCAPVFAEGGVGMWDADGKVLFRAAIPSLNAGSVLLANDQASLAGVAVSGAVGRQLWLALETLARRHKGLWVVVADGTRLFVDAADLAAFRALGGQLEAMRRIRMAGLTLNPFSPLGGHFAAREFLEASRAAFDGLHVTDVLLEQNQQEEQPDGSFAA
;
A
#
# COMPACT_ATOMS: atom_id res chain seq x y z
N MET A 1 12.34 1.92 -14.27
CA MET A 1 10.87 1.83 -14.20
C MET A 1 10.41 0.59 -13.43
N ILE A 2 10.75 -0.62 -13.88
CA ILE A 2 10.34 -1.89 -13.25
C ILE A 2 10.57 -1.92 -11.73
N ARG A 3 11.78 -1.59 -11.24
CA ARG A 3 12.06 -1.53 -9.79
C ARG A 3 11.09 -0.61 -9.04
N LYS A 4 10.88 0.61 -9.55
CA LYS A 4 9.98 1.61 -8.94
C LYS A 4 8.52 1.11 -8.91
N THR A 5 8.10 0.39 -9.93
CA THR A 5 6.78 -0.27 -9.96
C THR A 5 6.69 -1.38 -8.92
N SER A 6 7.72 -2.22 -8.80
CA SER A 6 7.80 -3.27 -7.76
C SER A 6 7.70 -2.68 -6.35
N ASP A 7 8.46 -1.63 -6.07
CA ASP A 7 8.41 -0.91 -4.79
C ASP A 7 6.99 -0.41 -4.49
N ARG A 8 6.29 0.13 -5.50
CA ARG A 8 4.90 0.59 -5.33
C ARG A 8 3.93 -0.55 -5.11
N LEU A 9 4.08 -1.67 -5.81
CA LEU A 9 3.25 -2.86 -5.61
C LEU A 9 3.39 -3.42 -4.20
N ALA A 10 4.61 -3.41 -3.64
CA ALA A 10 4.84 -3.85 -2.26
C ALA A 10 4.06 -3.03 -1.23
N ILE A 11 3.90 -1.72 -1.47
CA ILE A 11 3.13 -0.80 -0.62
C ILE A 11 1.62 -0.98 -0.84
N LEU A 12 1.18 -1.05 -2.10
CA LEU A 12 -0.24 -1.21 -2.43
C LEU A 12 -0.79 -2.57 -1.98
N GLY A 13 0.04 -3.61 -2.05
CA GLY A 13 -0.31 -4.99 -1.75
C GLY A 13 -0.10 -5.42 -0.30
N ILE A 14 -0.07 -4.50 0.67
CA ILE A 14 -0.03 -4.87 2.09
C ILE A 14 -1.21 -5.77 2.47
N ALA A 15 -0.97 -6.69 3.40
CA ALA A 15 -1.95 -7.69 3.81
C ALA A 15 -3.18 -7.05 4.48
N GLU A 16 -4.33 -7.70 4.37
CA GLU A 16 -5.54 -7.29 5.09
C GLU A 16 -5.45 -7.69 6.56
N ALA A 17 -5.93 -6.82 7.45
CA ALA A 17 -6.04 -7.15 8.86
C ALA A 17 -7.04 -8.30 9.06
N ASN A 18 -6.77 -9.16 10.05
CA ASN A 18 -7.71 -10.22 10.40
C ASN A 18 -9.04 -9.64 10.94
N ALA A 19 -10.10 -10.45 10.94
CA ALA A 19 -11.44 -9.99 11.30
C ALA A 19 -11.53 -9.38 12.71
N ALA A 20 -10.79 -9.91 13.69
CA ALA A 20 -10.80 -9.39 15.05
C ALA A 20 -10.10 -8.02 15.14
N THR A 21 -8.94 -7.87 14.53
CA THR A 21 -8.22 -6.59 14.46
C THR A 21 -9.04 -5.55 13.68
N ALA A 22 -9.62 -5.93 12.54
CA ALA A 22 -10.48 -5.06 11.73
C ALA A 22 -11.70 -4.57 12.52
N ALA A 23 -12.38 -5.46 13.26
CA ALA A 23 -13.51 -5.09 14.10
C ALA A 23 -13.13 -4.11 15.22
N ARG A 24 -11.96 -4.30 15.85
CA ARG A 24 -11.42 -3.36 16.85
C ARG A 24 -11.15 -1.97 16.25
N CYS A 25 -10.63 -1.93 15.02
CA CYS A 25 -10.25 -0.69 14.37
C CYS A 25 -11.42 0.04 13.70
N ALA A 26 -12.53 -0.64 13.39
CA ALA A 26 -13.66 -0.08 12.65
C ALA A 26 -14.16 1.28 13.16
N PRO A 27 -14.29 1.54 14.48
CA PRO A 27 -14.68 2.86 14.98
C PRO A 27 -13.70 3.97 14.60
N VAL A 28 -12.39 3.71 14.59
CA VAL A 28 -11.36 4.69 14.19
C VAL A 28 -11.49 5.04 12.70
N PHE A 29 -11.79 4.05 11.87
CA PHE A 29 -11.98 4.27 10.43
C PHE A 29 -13.32 4.95 10.10
N ALA A 30 -14.35 4.75 10.91
CA ALA A 30 -15.64 5.40 10.76
C ALA A 30 -15.64 6.86 11.25
N GLU A 31 -15.05 7.12 12.43
CA GLU A 31 -14.97 8.47 13.02
C GLU A 31 -13.85 9.31 12.40
N GLY A 32 -12.81 8.64 11.90
CA GLY A 32 -11.56 9.26 11.50
C GLY A 32 -10.60 9.47 12.69
N GLY A 33 -9.30 9.47 12.41
CA GLY A 33 -8.25 9.73 13.39
C GLY A 33 -7.35 8.54 13.67
N VAL A 34 -7.01 8.34 14.93
CA VAL A 34 -6.11 7.27 15.39
C VAL A 34 -6.62 6.55 16.63
N GLY A 35 -6.19 5.30 16.80
CA GLY A 35 -6.45 4.50 18.00
C GLY A 35 -5.23 3.67 18.40
N MET A 36 -5.17 3.32 19.68
CA MET A 36 -4.13 2.49 20.29
C MET A 36 -4.77 1.43 21.19
N TRP A 37 -4.24 0.21 21.15
CA TRP A 37 -4.75 -0.93 21.94
C TRP A 37 -3.61 -1.70 22.60
N ASP A 38 -3.92 -2.33 23.72
CA ASP A 38 -3.05 -3.37 24.29
C ASP A 38 -3.27 -4.74 23.64
N ALA A 39 -2.49 -5.73 24.09
CA ALA A 39 -2.54 -7.10 23.58
C ALA A 39 -3.92 -7.76 23.82
N ASP A 40 -4.58 -7.42 24.92
CA ASP A 40 -5.91 -7.94 25.27
C ASP A 40 -7.03 -7.28 24.46
N GLY A 41 -6.73 -6.17 23.77
CA GLY A 41 -7.66 -5.43 22.95
C GLY A 41 -8.39 -4.31 23.68
N LYS A 42 -7.94 -3.96 24.88
CA LYS A 42 -8.41 -2.76 25.58
C LYS A 42 -7.91 -1.53 24.83
N VAL A 43 -8.80 -0.55 24.69
CA VAL A 43 -8.44 0.76 24.12
C VAL A 43 -7.55 1.50 25.12
N LEU A 44 -6.33 1.82 24.71
CA LEU A 44 -5.39 2.65 25.47
C LEU A 44 -5.60 4.13 25.16
N PHE A 45 -5.89 4.44 23.90
CA PHE A 45 -6.11 5.80 23.42
C PHE A 45 -6.95 5.78 22.14
N ARG A 46 -7.81 6.79 21.93
CA ARG A 46 -8.50 7.03 20.67
C ARG A 46 -8.80 8.51 20.53
N ALA A 47 -8.52 9.07 19.36
CA ALA A 47 -8.83 10.47 19.09
C ALA A 47 -9.12 10.73 17.62
N ALA A 48 -10.15 11.54 17.37
CA ALA A 48 -10.50 12.07 16.06
C ALA A 48 -9.60 13.25 15.71
N ILE A 49 -8.37 12.97 15.30
CA ILE A 49 -7.36 13.98 14.94
C ILE A 49 -6.80 13.77 13.53
N PRO A 50 -6.41 14.84 12.82
CA PRO A 50 -5.73 14.71 11.54
C PRO A 50 -4.41 13.94 11.67
N SER A 51 -4.10 13.06 10.72
CA SER A 51 -2.87 12.26 10.72
C SER A 51 -1.57 13.09 10.71
N LEU A 52 -1.64 14.32 10.21
CA LEU A 52 -0.53 15.28 10.26
C LEU A 52 -0.02 15.52 11.69
N ASN A 53 -0.93 15.51 12.67
CA ASN A 53 -0.63 15.78 14.08
C ASN A 53 -0.55 14.50 14.92
N ALA A 54 -0.85 13.34 14.35
CA ALA A 54 -1.01 12.11 15.11
C ALA A 54 0.32 11.57 15.67
N GLY A 55 1.46 11.82 15.03
CA GLY A 55 2.73 11.22 15.41
C GLY A 55 3.16 11.56 16.84
N SER A 56 3.14 12.85 17.20
CA SER A 56 3.46 13.30 18.56
C SER A 56 2.44 12.83 19.58
N VAL A 57 1.15 12.79 19.22
CA VAL A 57 0.07 12.32 20.09
C VAL A 57 0.22 10.83 20.41
N LEU A 58 0.53 9.99 19.42
CA LEU A 58 0.77 8.56 19.64
C LEU A 58 1.97 8.33 20.56
N LEU A 59 3.07 9.06 20.36
CA LEU A 59 4.26 8.95 21.23
C LEU A 59 4.00 9.43 22.66
N ALA A 60 3.17 10.46 22.84
CA ALA A 60 2.79 10.97 24.16
C ALA A 60 1.86 10.01 24.92
N ASN A 61 1.12 9.16 24.20
CA ASN A 61 0.22 8.15 24.77
C ASN A 61 0.84 6.73 24.73
N ASP A 62 2.15 6.63 24.52
CA ASP A 62 2.89 5.38 24.55
C ASP A 62 2.81 4.75 25.95
N GLN A 63 2.43 3.48 26.02
CA GLN A 63 2.25 2.73 27.25
C GLN A 63 2.93 1.36 27.12
N ALA A 64 3.43 0.81 28.22
CA ALA A 64 4.17 -0.45 28.23
C ALA A 64 3.39 -1.65 27.67
N SER A 65 2.05 -1.61 27.70
CA SER A 65 1.18 -2.67 27.19
C SER A 65 0.77 -2.49 25.72
N LEU A 66 1.24 -1.44 25.03
CA LEU A 66 0.87 -1.15 23.65
C LEU A 66 1.19 -2.34 22.73
N ALA A 67 0.18 -2.79 21.99
CA ALA A 67 0.32 -3.86 21.00
C ALA A 67 -0.15 -3.43 19.61
N GLY A 68 -0.99 -2.39 19.49
CA GLY A 68 -1.65 -2.05 18.25
C GLY A 68 -1.92 -0.57 18.04
N VAL A 69 -1.82 -0.13 16.79
CA VAL A 69 -2.17 1.23 16.34
C VAL A 69 -3.02 1.18 15.09
N ALA A 70 -4.02 2.05 14.98
CA ALA A 70 -4.79 2.26 13.75
C ALA A 70 -4.71 3.72 13.34
N VAL A 71 -4.58 3.96 12.04
CA VAL A 71 -4.54 5.30 11.44
C VAL A 71 -5.49 5.33 10.25
N SER A 72 -6.55 6.15 10.35
CA SER A 72 -7.53 6.26 9.26
C SER A 72 -7.08 7.14 8.10
N GLY A 73 -6.21 8.11 8.37
CA GLY A 73 -5.73 9.08 7.39
C GLY A 73 -4.40 8.72 6.74
N ALA A 74 -3.78 9.72 6.11
CA ALA A 74 -2.51 9.57 5.39
C ALA A 74 -1.33 9.40 6.35
N VAL A 75 -0.49 8.39 6.12
CA VAL A 75 0.76 8.17 6.84
C VAL A 75 1.90 8.78 6.06
N GLY A 76 2.22 10.03 6.40
CA GLY A 76 3.43 10.72 5.94
C GLY A 76 4.65 10.39 6.81
N ARG A 77 5.81 10.88 6.37
CA ARG A 77 7.12 10.61 7.01
C ARG A 77 7.15 10.81 8.52
N GLN A 78 6.58 11.90 9.04
CA GLN A 78 6.61 12.19 10.48
C GLN A 78 5.80 11.18 11.29
N LEU A 79 4.62 10.79 10.81
CA LEU A 79 3.81 9.76 11.45
C LEU A 79 4.49 8.38 11.34
N TRP A 80 5.13 8.09 10.21
CA TRP A 80 5.89 6.86 10.04
C TRP A 80 7.05 6.73 11.04
N LEU A 81 7.84 7.79 11.23
CA LEU A 81 8.93 7.80 12.21
C LEU A 81 8.42 7.57 13.65
N ALA A 82 7.22 8.08 13.97
CA ALA A 82 6.57 7.79 15.25
C ALA A 82 6.21 6.31 15.37
N LEU A 83 5.62 5.71 14.33
CA LEU A 83 5.30 4.29 14.28
C LEU A 83 6.56 3.41 14.41
N GLU A 84 7.67 3.74 13.74
CA GLU A 84 8.94 3.02 13.89
C GLU A 84 9.53 3.15 15.29
N THR A 85 9.36 4.31 15.93
CA THR A 85 9.79 4.52 17.32
C THR A 85 8.99 3.63 18.26
N LEU A 86 7.67 3.51 18.04
CA LEU A 86 6.82 2.60 18.80
C LEU A 86 7.19 1.13 18.54
N ALA A 87 7.41 0.73 17.29
CA ALA A 87 7.81 -0.64 16.94
C ALA A 87 9.16 -1.05 17.57
N ARG A 88 10.09 -0.11 17.73
CA ARG A 88 11.35 -0.33 18.46
C ARG A 88 11.13 -0.64 19.94
N ARG A 89 10.08 -0.08 20.55
CA ARG A 89 9.75 -0.26 21.97
C ARG A 89 8.85 -1.48 22.20
N HIS A 90 7.99 -1.79 21.22
CA HIS A 90 6.96 -2.81 21.30
C HIS A 90 7.13 -3.83 20.20
N LYS A 91 7.79 -4.95 20.51
CA LYS A 91 7.96 -6.06 19.55
C LYS A 91 6.60 -6.64 19.17
N GLY A 92 6.39 -6.84 17.87
CA GLY A 92 5.12 -7.37 17.36
C GLY A 92 4.03 -6.30 17.22
N LEU A 93 4.37 -5.00 17.33
CA LEU A 93 3.42 -3.91 17.12
C LEU A 93 2.71 -4.07 15.77
N TRP A 94 1.40 -4.24 15.79
CA TRP A 94 0.59 -4.18 14.58
C TRP A 94 0.12 -2.76 14.31
N VAL A 95 0.12 -2.37 13.05
CA VAL A 95 -0.34 -1.07 12.55
C VAL A 95 -1.35 -1.32 11.44
N VAL A 96 -2.56 -0.81 11.60
CA VAL A 96 -3.60 -0.85 10.56
C VAL A 96 -3.77 0.52 9.92
N VAL A 97 -3.65 0.58 8.60
CA VAL A 97 -3.98 1.76 7.78
C VAL A 97 -5.21 1.47 6.92
N ALA A 98 -5.81 2.48 6.28
CA ALA A 98 -7.03 2.25 5.50
C ALA A 98 -6.77 1.30 4.32
N ASP A 99 -5.74 1.61 3.54
CA ASP A 99 -5.20 0.80 2.46
C ASP A 99 -3.79 1.30 2.07
N GLY A 100 -3.12 0.59 1.16
CA GLY A 100 -1.77 0.95 0.72
C GLY A 100 -1.65 2.32 0.02
N THR A 101 -2.76 2.94 -0.43
CA THR A 101 -2.71 4.29 -1.03
C THR A 101 -2.47 5.39 -0.01
N ARG A 102 -2.72 5.11 1.27
CA ARG A 102 -2.52 6.07 2.38
C ARG A 102 -1.09 6.14 2.87
N LEU A 103 -0.21 5.29 2.36
CA LEU A 103 1.20 5.23 2.75
C LEU A 103 2.04 6.12 1.83
N PHE A 104 2.67 7.14 2.41
CA PHE A 104 3.59 8.07 1.74
C PHE A 104 5.02 7.83 2.21
N VAL A 105 5.43 6.57 2.12
CA VAL A 105 6.73 6.01 2.48
C VAL A 105 7.17 5.08 1.37
N ASP A 106 8.45 4.70 1.34
CA ASP A 106 8.97 3.79 0.31
C ASP A 106 8.97 2.32 0.76
N ALA A 107 9.33 1.41 -0.16
CA ALA A 107 9.37 -0.02 0.15
C ALA A 107 10.50 -0.38 1.15
N ALA A 108 11.56 0.42 1.22
CA ALA A 108 12.65 0.22 2.16
C ALA A 108 12.21 0.59 3.59
N ASP A 109 11.42 1.64 3.75
CA ASP A 109 10.77 2.02 5.00
C ASP A 109 9.91 0.85 5.53
N LEU A 110 9.06 0.26 4.67
CA LEU A 110 8.24 -0.92 5.02
C LEU A 110 9.10 -2.11 5.45
N ALA A 111 10.19 -2.38 4.73
CA ALA A 111 11.11 -3.46 5.07
C ALA A 111 11.81 -3.22 6.42
N ALA A 112 12.23 -1.97 6.69
CA ALA A 112 12.81 -1.57 7.96
C ALA A 112 11.82 -1.74 9.12
N PHE A 113 10.57 -1.31 8.94
CA PHE A 113 9.53 -1.48 9.95
C PHE A 113 9.26 -2.96 10.27
N ARG A 114 9.24 -3.83 9.25
CA ARG A 114 9.16 -5.29 9.46
C ARG A 114 10.38 -5.87 10.16
N ALA A 115 11.58 -5.38 9.84
CA ALA A 115 12.82 -5.81 10.52
C ALA A 115 12.84 -5.42 12.01
N LEU A 116 12.13 -4.35 12.40
CA LEU A 116 11.89 -4.01 13.81
C LEU A 116 10.88 -4.95 14.50
N GLY A 117 10.26 -5.87 13.77
CA GLY A 117 9.20 -6.75 14.26
C GLY A 117 7.80 -6.13 14.19
N GLY A 118 7.65 -4.99 13.51
CA GLY A 118 6.36 -4.37 13.25
C GLY A 118 5.58 -5.10 12.16
N GLN A 119 4.26 -5.13 12.30
CA GLN A 119 3.32 -5.71 11.34
C GLN A 119 2.48 -4.57 10.74
N LEU A 120 2.48 -4.44 9.41
CA LEU A 120 1.69 -3.43 8.72
C LEU A 120 0.58 -4.10 7.91
N GLU A 121 -0.66 -3.73 8.22
CA GLU A 121 -1.87 -4.31 7.66
C GLU A 121 -2.81 -3.20 7.15
N ALA A 122 -3.70 -3.56 6.23
CA ALA A 122 -4.75 -2.69 5.70
C ALA A 122 -6.12 -3.09 6.25
N MET A 123 -6.96 -2.09 6.54
CA MET A 123 -8.38 -2.27 6.82
C MET A 123 -9.11 -2.81 5.58
N ARG A 124 -8.69 -2.37 4.38
CA ARG A 124 -9.15 -2.89 3.10
C ARG A 124 -7.95 -3.15 2.20
N ARG A 125 -7.74 -4.40 1.80
CA ARG A 125 -6.64 -4.72 0.87
C ARG A 125 -6.93 -4.23 -0.55
N ILE A 126 -5.87 -3.84 -1.26
CA ILE A 126 -5.94 -3.57 -2.69
C ILE A 126 -5.56 -4.86 -3.41
N ARG A 127 -6.48 -5.40 -4.22
CA ARG A 127 -6.21 -6.54 -5.11
C ARG A 127 -5.76 -5.98 -6.45
N MET A 128 -4.47 -6.10 -6.76
CA MET A 128 -3.93 -5.72 -8.06
C MET A 128 -4.35 -6.75 -9.10
N ALA A 129 -5.07 -6.32 -10.13
CA ALA A 129 -5.49 -7.19 -11.24
C ALA A 129 -4.50 -7.13 -12.41
N GLY A 130 -3.85 -5.98 -12.62
CA GLY A 130 -2.97 -5.76 -13.74
C GLY A 130 -2.22 -4.43 -13.71
N LEU A 131 -1.38 -4.24 -14.71
CA LEU A 131 -0.56 -3.06 -14.95
C LEU A 131 -0.68 -2.67 -16.42
N THR A 132 -0.96 -1.40 -16.67
CA THR A 132 -0.84 -0.83 -18.02
C THR A 132 0.49 -0.10 -18.14
N LEU A 133 1.14 -0.26 -19.27
CA LEU A 133 2.38 0.43 -19.62
C LEU A 133 2.10 1.48 -20.67
N ASN A 134 2.75 2.63 -20.51
CA ASN A 134 2.90 3.60 -21.58
C ASN A 134 4.41 3.76 -21.85
N PRO A 135 4.92 3.23 -22.97
CA PRO A 135 6.34 3.30 -23.30
C PRO A 135 6.75 4.69 -23.78
N PHE A 136 5.81 5.61 -24.01
CA PHE A 136 6.06 6.97 -24.48
C PHE A 136 5.84 8.01 -23.36
N SER A 137 6.85 8.85 -23.13
CA SER A 137 6.74 10.00 -22.23
C SER A 137 6.30 11.24 -23.02
N PRO A 138 5.38 12.05 -22.48
CA PRO A 138 5.05 13.35 -23.07
C PRO A 138 6.24 14.32 -23.08
N LEU A 139 7.31 14.02 -22.32
CA LEU A 139 8.55 14.80 -22.26
C LEU A 139 9.62 14.33 -23.28
N GLY A 140 9.25 13.49 -24.25
CA GLY A 140 10.09 13.12 -25.40
C GLY A 140 10.93 11.84 -25.25
N GLY A 141 10.97 11.22 -24.07
CA GLY A 141 11.61 9.92 -23.87
C GLY A 141 10.70 8.75 -24.25
N HIS A 142 11.26 7.65 -24.76
CA HIS A 142 10.48 6.43 -25.02
C HIS A 142 11.32 5.17 -24.76
N PHE A 143 10.62 4.06 -24.53
CA PHE A 143 11.19 2.71 -24.52
C PHE A 143 10.84 1.98 -25.82
N ALA A 144 11.63 0.97 -26.19
CA ALA A 144 11.23 -0.01 -27.19
C ALA A 144 10.01 -0.77 -26.64
N ALA A 145 8.82 -0.49 -27.18
CA ALA A 145 7.56 -0.85 -26.55
C ALA A 145 7.39 -2.37 -26.34
N ARG A 146 7.75 -3.17 -27.35
CA ARG A 146 7.66 -4.65 -27.28
C ARG A 146 8.60 -5.23 -26.23
N GLU A 147 9.86 -4.80 -26.24
CA GLU A 147 10.86 -5.22 -25.25
C GLU A 147 10.45 -4.81 -23.84
N PHE A 148 9.91 -3.60 -23.67
CA PHE A 148 9.45 -3.11 -22.38
C PHE A 148 8.23 -3.88 -21.85
N LEU A 149 7.29 -4.22 -22.73
CA LEU A 149 6.14 -5.07 -22.40
C LEU A 149 6.58 -6.47 -21.98
N GLU A 150 7.45 -7.12 -22.75
CA GLU A 150 7.97 -8.45 -22.45
C GLU A 150 8.76 -8.48 -21.14
N ALA A 151 9.66 -7.52 -20.94
CA ALA A 151 10.41 -7.39 -19.69
C ALA A 151 9.50 -7.15 -18.49
N SER A 152 8.42 -6.37 -18.65
CA SER A 152 7.46 -6.11 -17.58
C SER A 152 6.59 -7.32 -17.28
N ARG A 153 6.13 -8.06 -18.29
CA ARG A 153 5.41 -9.34 -18.10
C ARG A 153 6.27 -10.35 -17.35
N ALA A 154 7.55 -10.47 -17.71
CA ALA A 154 8.48 -11.34 -17.00
C ALA A 154 8.73 -10.90 -15.55
N ALA A 155 8.77 -9.59 -15.28
CA ALA A 155 9.02 -9.05 -13.95
C ALA A 155 7.80 -9.10 -13.01
N PHE A 156 6.58 -9.12 -13.55
CA PHE A 156 5.33 -9.05 -12.79
C PHE A 156 4.44 -10.26 -13.06
N ASP A 157 5.00 -11.45 -12.88
CA ASP A 157 4.26 -12.71 -13.00
C ASP A 157 3.03 -12.72 -12.09
N GLY A 158 1.90 -13.21 -12.61
CA GLY A 158 0.60 -13.19 -11.94
C GLY A 158 -0.22 -11.89 -12.06
N LEU A 159 0.34 -10.82 -12.63
CA LEU A 159 -0.44 -9.62 -13.01
C LEU A 159 -0.69 -9.59 -14.52
N HIS A 160 -1.88 -9.12 -14.92
CA HIS A 160 -2.13 -8.84 -16.33
C HIS A 160 -1.38 -7.58 -16.76
N VAL A 161 -0.36 -7.71 -17.61
CA VAL A 161 0.44 -6.56 -18.07
C VAL A 161 0.19 -6.30 -19.55
N THR A 162 -0.27 -5.08 -19.85
CA THR A 162 -0.64 -4.63 -21.19
C THR A 162 0.02 -3.31 -21.54
N ASP A 163 0.22 -3.07 -22.83
CA ASP A 163 0.59 -1.76 -23.35
C ASP A 163 -0.68 -1.01 -23.76
N VAL A 164 -0.80 0.27 -23.39
CA VAL A 164 -2.01 1.08 -23.65
C VAL A 164 -2.35 1.16 -25.14
N LEU A 165 -1.35 1.17 -26.03
CA LEU A 165 -1.56 1.35 -27.47
C LEU A 165 -1.31 0.07 -28.28
N LEU A 166 -0.32 -0.73 -27.88
CA LEU A 166 0.16 -1.85 -28.70
C LEU A 166 -0.85 -3.01 -28.83
N GLU A 167 -1.71 -3.22 -27.83
CA GLU A 167 -2.72 -4.29 -27.88
C GLU A 167 -3.97 -3.91 -28.71
N GLN A 168 -4.22 -2.62 -28.96
CA GLN A 168 -5.34 -2.18 -29.82
C GLN A 168 -5.09 -2.54 -31.28
N ASN A 169 -3.85 -2.42 -31.76
CA ASN A 169 -3.52 -2.70 -33.16
C ASN A 169 -3.58 -4.19 -33.54
N GLN A 170 -3.55 -5.12 -32.58
CA GLN A 170 -3.64 -6.56 -32.87
C GLN A 170 -5.08 -7.08 -33.00
N GLN A 171 -6.07 -6.35 -32.47
CA GLN A 171 -7.49 -6.69 -32.64
C GLN A 171 -8.06 -6.14 -33.95
N GLU A 172 -7.47 -5.09 -34.52
CA GLU A 172 -7.88 -4.51 -35.80
C GLU A 172 -7.27 -5.21 -37.02
N GLU A 173 -6.24 -6.05 -36.85
CA GLU A 173 -5.59 -6.82 -37.92
C GLU A 173 -6.20 -8.20 -38.19
N GLN A 174 -7.44 -8.49 -37.74
CA GLN A 174 -8.21 -9.60 -38.31
C GLN A 174 -8.84 -9.14 -39.63
N PRO A 175 -8.37 -9.61 -40.80
CA PRO A 175 -9.03 -9.28 -42.05
C PRO A 175 -10.41 -9.95 -42.04
N ASP A 176 -11.46 -9.14 -42.07
CA ASP A 176 -12.81 -9.61 -42.34
C ASP A 176 -12.79 -10.50 -43.58
N GLY A 177 -13.22 -11.74 -43.39
CA GLY A 177 -13.24 -12.76 -44.40
C GLY A 177 -14.00 -12.32 -45.65
N SER A 178 -13.35 -12.53 -46.80
CA SER A 178 -13.90 -12.61 -48.16
C SER A 178 -15.19 -11.84 -48.45
N PHE A 179 -15.08 -10.72 -49.16
CA PHE A 179 -16.11 -10.36 -50.13
C PHE A 179 -15.95 -11.29 -51.34
N ALA A 180 -16.78 -12.33 -51.40
CA ALA A 180 -17.02 -13.07 -52.63
C ALA A 180 -17.87 -12.19 -53.59
N ALA A 181 -17.39 -12.08 -54.83
CA ALA A 181 -18.15 -11.53 -55.96
C ALA A 181 -19.03 -12.63 -56.59
#